data_AF-A0AAD7YG76-F1
#
_entry.id   AF-A0AAD7YG76-F1
#
_cell.length_a   1.000
_cell.length_b   1.000
_cell.length_c   1.000
_cell.angle_alpha   90.00
_cell.angle_beta   90.00
_cell.angle_gamma   90.00
#
_symmetry.space_group_name_H-M   'P 1'
#
loop_
_entity.id
_entity.type
_entity.pdbx_description
1 polymer ?
#
loop_
_entity_poly.entity_id
_entity_poly.type
_entity_poly.pdbx_seq_one_letter_code
_entity_poly.pdbx_strand_id
1 'polypeptide(L)'
;MRARSVVQNIAFCLLNDGVHIILLRWMSAVDSWCVMLMMKGALLLTVVYLLRCEGAVVVRTEEHPVVNDRPIIGVLSQEQSMYLHTKYPEENYTSYIAASYVKDVESSGARVVPILIGKDRSYYEELLGKLNGVLIPGGATYFNQSNGYADAGQHIYEIAQQMNDAGDYFPIFGTCLGFELLIILASGRGYPENRIRCYSYSNIPLDFTKDVHSSKMFKEAPEDVLYLLENEDVTVNAHQFCIVDENLISHNLTHDWRVTSYSNDDNGVRFIATVEHTRYPFYGVQFHPEKSSFEWKLSKKYAHSINAVKSNRYFMDFFVKECRKNLHSFASQAEENQYVIYNYEPKFTGVLGSAYHQCYFFEPRGAVTSTK
;
A
#
# COMPACT_ATOMS: atom_id res chain seq x y z
N MET A 1 1.10 -38.12 0.84
CA MET A 1 -0.01 -38.65 1.68
C MET A 1 -0.85 -37.49 2.19
N ARG A 2 -1.86 -37.06 1.42
CA ARG A 2 -3.02 -36.23 1.85
C ARG A 2 -3.96 -36.13 0.66
N ALA A 3 -4.64 -37.24 0.37
CA ALA A 3 -5.72 -37.36 -0.61
C ALA A 3 -6.83 -38.24 0.00
N ARG A 4 -7.21 -37.95 1.25
CA ARG A 4 -8.23 -38.71 1.99
C ARG A 4 -9.37 -37.85 2.57
N SER A 5 -9.38 -36.53 2.37
CA SER A 5 -10.41 -35.66 2.96
C SER A 5 -11.45 -35.12 1.97
N VAL A 6 -11.35 -35.42 0.66
CA VAL A 6 -12.34 -34.95 -0.33
C VAL A 6 -13.40 -36.02 -0.64
N VAL A 7 -13.12 -37.29 -0.35
CA VAL A 7 -14.06 -38.41 -0.62
C VAL A 7 -15.18 -38.52 0.44
N GLN A 8 -15.02 -37.91 1.62
CA GLN A 8 -16.03 -38.01 2.68
C GLN A 8 -17.23 -37.05 2.52
N ASN A 9 -17.14 -35.99 1.71
CA ASN A 9 -18.25 -35.05 1.53
C ASN A 9 -19.12 -35.30 0.29
N ILE A 10 -18.72 -36.22 -0.59
CA ILE A 10 -19.58 -36.70 -1.70
C ILE A 10 -20.44 -37.89 -1.24
N ALA A 11 -20.01 -38.59 -0.18
CA ALA A 11 -20.76 -39.71 0.40
C ALA A 11 -21.98 -39.28 1.26
N PHE A 12 -22.12 -37.99 1.59
CA PHE A 12 -23.20 -37.50 2.45
C PHE A 12 -24.39 -36.86 1.71
N CYS A 13 -24.33 -36.75 0.38
CA CYS A 13 -25.44 -36.21 -0.44
C CYS A 13 -26.19 -37.27 -1.28
N LEU A 14 -25.92 -38.56 -1.09
CA LEU A 14 -26.62 -39.64 -1.82
C LEU A 14 -27.33 -40.67 -0.91
N LEU A 15 -27.43 -40.40 0.39
CA LEU A 15 -28.04 -41.30 1.37
C LEU A 15 -29.03 -40.57 2.31
N ASN A 16 -30.01 -39.92 1.71
CA ASN A 16 -31.32 -39.54 2.27
C ASN A 16 -32.03 -38.84 1.09
N ASP A 17 -33.03 -39.41 0.43
CA ASP A 17 -34.37 -39.59 0.98
C ASP A 17 -35.14 -40.62 0.15
N GLY A 18 -35.80 -41.57 0.83
CA GLY A 18 -37.15 -42.10 0.59
C GLY A 18 -37.69 -42.54 -0.80
N VAL A 19 -37.04 -42.26 -1.92
CA VAL A 19 -37.62 -42.41 -3.27
C VAL A 19 -37.32 -43.79 -3.87
N HIS A 20 -36.20 -44.42 -3.49
CA HIS A 20 -35.81 -45.71 -4.06
C HIS A 20 -36.61 -46.92 -3.54
N ILE A 21 -37.21 -46.84 -2.35
CA ILE A 21 -38.01 -47.95 -1.79
C ILE A 21 -39.44 -47.97 -2.36
N ILE A 22 -39.96 -46.82 -2.80
CA ILE A 22 -41.29 -46.74 -3.43
C ILE A 22 -41.23 -47.25 -4.88
N LEU A 23 -40.14 -46.99 -5.59
CA LEU A 23 -39.92 -47.51 -6.94
C LEU A 23 -39.84 -49.05 -6.98
N LEU A 24 -39.20 -49.68 -5.98
CA LEU A 24 -39.08 -51.14 -5.92
C LEU A 24 -40.38 -51.85 -5.51
N ARG A 25 -41.33 -51.19 -4.84
CA ARG A 25 -42.64 -51.76 -4.49
C ARG A 25 -43.70 -51.64 -5.58
N TRP A 26 -43.54 -50.70 -6.52
CA TRP A 26 -44.40 -50.58 -7.70
C TRP A 26 -44.10 -51.62 -8.79
N MET A 27 -42.97 -52.33 -8.68
CA MET A 27 -42.49 -53.31 -9.68
C MET A 27 -43.04 -54.74 -9.50
N SER A 28 -43.97 -54.97 -8.58
CA SER A 28 -44.56 -56.31 -8.36
C SER A 28 -45.88 -56.56 -9.10
N ALA A 29 -46.34 -55.62 -9.93
CA ALA A 29 -47.62 -55.77 -10.64
C ALA A 29 -47.68 -55.01 -11.98
N VAL A 30 -46.68 -55.13 -12.86
CA VAL A 30 -46.84 -54.76 -14.28
C VAL A 30 -45.99 -55.66 -15.17
N ASP A 31 -46.51 -56.83 -15.54
CA ASP A 31 -46.03 -57.59 -16.70
C ASP A 31 -46.47 -56.85 -17.97
N SER A 32 -45.70 -55.87 -18.39
CA SER A 32 -45.86 -55.29 -19.71
C SER A 32 -44.50 -54.98 -20.29
N TRP A 33 -44.20 -55.66 -21.40
CA TRP A 33 -43.03 -55.46 -22.24
C TRP A 33 -42.79 -53.96 -22.58
N CYS A 34 -43.86 -53.16 -22.60
CA CYS A 34 -43.82 -51.71 -22.73
C CYS A 34 -43.06 -50.99 -21.60
N VAL A 35 -43.20 -51.42 -20.34
CA VAL A 35 -42.51 -50.79 -19.20
C VAL A 35 -41.00 -51.03 -19.29
N MET A 36 -40.60 -52.23 -19.68
CA MET A 36 -39.19 -52.57 -19.87
C MET A 36 -38.57 -51.80 -21.05
N LEU A 37 -39.33 -51.59 -22.14
CA LEU A 37 -38.93 -50.75 -23.27
C LEU A 37 -38.81 -49.26 -22.89
N MET A 38 -39.77 -48.74 -22.11
CA MET A 38 -39.71 -47.36 -21.62
C MET A 38 -38.53 -47.13 -20.66
N MET A 39 -38.23 -48.09 -19.78
CA MET A 39 -37.07 -48.01 -18.90
C MET A 39 -35.74 -48.06 -19.66
N LYS A 40 -35.63 -48.94 -20.67
CA LYS A 40 -34.42 -48.99 -21.53
C LYS A 40 -34.26 -47.72 -22.36
N GLY A 41 -35.36 -47.16 -22.87
CA GLY A 41 -35.36 -45.89 -23.59
C GLY A 41 -34.96 -44.70 -22.69
N ALA A 42 -35.50 -44.64 -21.47
CA ALA A 42 -35.13 -43.63 -20.48
C ALA A 42 -33.65 -43.74 -20.08
N LEU A 43 -33.14 -44.97 -19.86
CA LEU A 43 -31.73 -45.20 -19.56
C LEU A 43 -30.84 -44.75 -20.72
N LEU A 44 -31.20 -45.08 -21.96
CA LEU A 44 -30.46 -44.67 -23.16
C LEU A 44 -30.44 -43.15 -23.30
N LEU A 45 -31.57 -42.47 -23.08
CA LEU A 45 -31.66 -41.01 -23.11
C LEU A 45 -30.84 -40.35 -22.00
N THR A 46 -30.80 -40.96 -20.81
CA THR A 46 -29.97 -40.48 -19.70
C THR A 46 -28.48 -40.64 -20.00
N VAL A 47 -28.09 -41.76 -20.61
CA VAL A 47 -26.70 -41.99 -21.05
C VAL A 47 -26.32 -41.03 -22.17
N VAL A 48 -27.20 -40.76 -23.13
CA VAL A 48 -26.98 -39.75 -24.19
C VAL A 48 -26.89 -38.33 -23.61
N TYR A 49 -27.71 -38.00 -22.60
CA TYR A 49 -27.64 -36.73 -21.89
C TYR A 49 -26.29 -36.58 -21.16
N LEU A 50 -25.85 -37.62 -20.44
CA LEU A 50 -24.56 -37.64 -19.76
C LEU A 50 -23.36 -37.60 -20.72
N LEU A 51 -23.47 -38.22 -21.91
CA LEU A 51 -22.43 -38.20 -22.95
C LEU A 51 -22.42 -36.91 -23.78
N ARG A 52 -23.53 -36.17 -23.85
CA ARG A 52 -23.61 -34.82 -24.48
C ARG A 52 -23.30 -33.68 -23.52
N CYS A 53 -23.29 -33.93 -22.22
CA CYS A 53 -22.69 -33.02 -21.26
C CYS A 53 -21.17 -33.13 -21.40
N GLU A 54 -20.58 -32.39 -22.34
CA GLU A 54 -19.23 -31.86 -22.18
C GLU A 54 -19.26 -30.87 -21.01
N GLY A 55 -19.44 -31.39 -19.80
CA GLY A 55 -19.18 -30.66 -18.58
C GLY A 55 -17.67 -30.47 -18.54
N ALA A 56 -17.21 -29.36 -19.10
CA ALA A 56 -15.87 -28.87 -18.82
C ALA A 56 -15.77 -28.74 -17.30
N VAL A 57 -15.14 -29.73 -16.67
CA VAL A 57 -14.71 -29.63 -15.29
C VAL A 57 -13.60 -28.58 -15.31
N VAL A 58 -14.00 -27.32 -15.13
CA VAL A 58 -13.07 -26.25 -14.81
C VAL A 58 -12.53 -26.60 -13.43
N VAL A 59 -11.43 -27.34 -13.39
CA VAL A 59 -10.59 -27.43 -12.21
C VAL A 59 -10.07 -26.01 -12.00
N ARG A 60 -10.77 -25.23 -11.17
CA ARG A 60 -10.19 -24.03 -10.59
C ARG A 60 -9.06 -24.52 -9.70
N THR A 61 -7.84 -24.59 -10.25
CA THR A 61 -6.66 -24.46 -9.43
C THR A 61 -6.80 -23.09 -8.76
N GLU A 62 -7.10 -23.07 -7.46
CA GLU A 62 -6.79 -21.89 -6.67
C GLU A 62 -5.27 -21.74 -6.72
N GLU A 63 -4.78 -21.06 -7.76
CA GLU A 63 -3.43 -20.52 -7.74
C GLU A 63 -3.43 -19.51 -6.61
N HIS A 64 -2.96 -19.94 -5.43
CA HIS A 64 -2.63 -19.00 -4.39
C HIS A 64 -1.66 -17.99 -5.01
N PRO A 65 -1.98 -16.68 -4.98
CA PRO A 65 -1.12 -15.68 -5.59
C PRO A 65 0.28 -15.84 -4.99
N VAL A 66 1.30 -15.89 -5.83
CA VAL A 66 2.69 -15.96 -5.37
C VAL A 66 2.97 -14.67 -4.61
N VAL A 67 3.28 -14.79 -3.32
CA VAL A 67 3.57 -13.66 -2.43
C VAL A 67 5.07 -13.57 -2.22
N ASN A 68 5.64 -12.37 -2.31
CA ASN A 68 7.03 -12.11 -1.91
C ASN A 68 7.12 -11.87 -0.40
N ASP A 69 7.59 -12.87 0.36
CA ASP A 69 7.75 -12.78 1.82
C ASP A 69 9.00 -11.98 2.27
N ARG A 70 9.79 -11.45 1.32
CA ARG A 70 10.99 -10.65 1.61
C ARG A 70 10.97 -9.30 0.87
N PRO A 71 9.90 -8.49 0.98
CA PRO A 71 9.79 -7.26 0.22
C PRO A 71 10.89 -6.26 0.61
N ILE A 72 11.36 -5.49 -0.38
CA ILE A 72 12.30 -4.39 -0.24
C ILE A 72 11.61 -3.13 -0.74
N ILE A 73 11.50 -2.13 0.12
CA ILE A 73 10.78 -0.90 -0.15
C ILE A 73 11.77 0.25 -0.26
N GLY A 74 11.62 1.03 -1.32
CA GLY A 74 12.37 2.26 -1.48
C GLY A 74 11.82 3.37 -0.59
N VAL A 75 12.67 4.13 0.09
CA VAL A 75 12.26 5.35 0.81
C VAL A 75 12.94 6.54 0.16
N LEU A 76 12.16 7.48 -0.37
CA LEU A 76 12.68 8.64 -1.08
C LEU A 76 13.37 9.62 -0.12
N SER A 77 14.63 9.99 -0.41
CA SER A 77 15.32 11.06 0.29
C SER A 77 14.76 12.43 -0.11
N GLN A 78 15.02 13.45 0.69
CA GLN A 78 14.63 14.83 0.38
C GLN A 78 15.77 15.78 0.72
N GLU A 79 15.71 17.01 0.25
CA GLU A 79 16.74 18.01 0.50
C GLU A 79 16.99 18.19 2.00
N GLN A 80 18.26 18.30 2.37
CA GLN A 80 18.62 18.60 3.74
C GLN A 80 18.06 19.96 4.15
N SER A 81 17.45 20.05 5.34
CA SER A 81 17.03 21.35 5.88
C SER A 81 18.26 22.26 6.06
N MET A 82 18.14 23.53 5.70
CA MET A 82 19.21 24.52 5.91
C MET A 82 19.71 24.52 7.36
N TYR A 83 18.81 24.35 8.33
CA TYR A 83 19.15 24.25 9.74
C TYR A 83 20.17 23.14 10.02
N LEU A 84 19.89 21.91 9.57
CA LEU A 84 20.79 20.78 9.77
C LEU A 84 22.08 20.91 8.96
N HIS A 85 22.05 21.56 7.80
CA HIS A 85 23.26 21.85 7.02
C HIS A 85 24.25 22.69 7.84
N THR A 86 23.78 23.71 8.58
CA THR A 86 24.66 24.50 9.47
C THR A 86 25.28 23.71 10.63
N LYS A 87 24.77 22.50 10.93
CA LYS A 87 25.27 21.64 12.01
C LYS A 87 26.27 20.59 11.53
N TYR A 88 26.35 20.38 10.22
CA TYR A 88 27.28 19.47 9.56
C TYR A 88 27.95 20.17 8.37
N PRO A 89 28.66 21.29 8.59
CA PRO A 89 29.18 22.13 7.50
C PRO A 89 30.34 21.50 6.73
N GLU A 90 31.05 20.54 7.35
CA GLU A 90 32.18 19.85 6.73
C GLU A 90 31.72 18.63 5.92
N GLU A 91 30.52 18.12 6.20
CA GLU A 91 29.94 16.98 5.52
C GLU A 91 29.01 17.44 4.40
N ASN A 92 29.35 17.08 3.15
CA ASN A 92 28.68 17.55 1.94
C ASN A 92 27.33 16.85 1.68
N TYR A 93 26.53 16.64 2.73
CA TYR A 93 25.23 16.02 2.63
C TYR A 93 24.26 16.92 1.88
N THR A 94 23.61 16.35 0.86
CA THR A 94 22.62 17.09 0.05
C THR A 94 21.19 16.61 0.27
N SER A 95 21.02 15.42 0.84
CA SER A 95 19.71 14.86 1.13
C SER A 95 19.71 14.03 2.41
N TYR A 96 18.52 13.76 2.93
CA TYR A 96 18.32 12.97 4.13
C TYR A 96 17.04 12.13 4.07
N ILE A 97 16.96 11.13 4.93
CA ILE A 97 15.74 10.39 5.29
C ILE A 97 15.63 10.39 6.82
N ALA A 98 14.47 10.78 7.34
CA ALA A 98 14.21 10.62 8.78
C ALA A 98 14.11 9.12 9.13
N ALA A 99 14.84 8.70 10.16
CA ALA A 99 14.94 7.29 10.51
C ALA A 99 13.61 6.66 10.94
N SER A 100 12.63 7.48 11.35
CA SER A 100 11.28 7.02 11.69
C SER A 100 10.58 6.33 10.51
N TYR A 101 10.73 6.81 9.26
CA TYR A 101 10.18 6.12 8.09
C TYR A 101 10.85 4.76 7.83
N VAL A 102 12.16 4.66 8.05
CA VAL A 102 12.90 3.39 7.92
C VAL A 102 12.39 2.38 8.95
N LYS A 103 12.30 2.80 10.21
CA LYS A 103 11.81 1.97 11.32
C LYS A 103 10.36 1.52 11.11
N ASP A 104 9.52 2.39 10.56
CA ASP A 104 8.12 2.09 10.30
C ASP A 104 7.99 0.94 9.28
N VAL A 105 8.71 1.06 8.16
CA VAL A 105 8.79 0.01 7.12
C VAL A 105 9.34 -1.30 7.70
N GLU A 106 10.46 -1.24 8.44
CA GLU A 106 11.09 -2.43 9.04
C GLU A 106 10.19 -3.11 10.06
N SER A 107 9.46 -2.33 10.87
CA SER A 107 8.53 -2.87 11.88
C SER A 107 7.37 -3.67 11.27
N SER A 108 7.06 -3.42 9.99
CA SER A 108 6.02 -4.09 9.20
C SER A 108 6.55 -5.28 8.38
N GLY A 109 7.82 -5.63 8.56
CA GLY A 109 8.44 -6.82 7.98
C GLY A 109 8.93 -6.65 6.54
N ALA A 110 9.50 -5.49 6.23
CA ALA A 110 10.19 -5.20 4.97
C ALA A 110 11.62 -4.68 5.20
N ARG A 111 12.46 -4.76 4.17
CA ARG A 111 13.79 -4.12 4.16
C ARG A 111 13.70 -2.79 3.44
N VAL A 112 14.63 -1.87 3.72
CA VAL A 112 14.64 -0.53 3.11
C VAL A 112 15.86 -0.33 2.22
N VAL A 113 15.62 0.32 1.09
CA VAL A 113 16.65 0.93 0.23
C VAL A 113 16.40 2.45 0.16
N PRO A 114 17.39 3.30 0.47
CA PRO A 114 17.24 4.74 0.26
C PRO A 114 17.23 5.06 -1.24
N ILE A 115 16.19 5.76 -1.71
CA ILE A 115 16.14 6.30 -3.07
C ILE A 115 16.68 7.73 -3.02
N LEU A 116 17.77 8.01 -3.73
CA LEU A 116 18.42 9.32 -3.71
C LEU A 116 17.78 10.28 -4.72
N ILE A 117 17.57 11.53 -4.30
CA ILE A 117 17.20 12.63 -5.20
C ILE A 117 18.36 13.04 -6.11
N GLY A 118 18.03 13.76 -7.19
CA GLY A 118 19.00 14.37 -8.09
C GLY A 118 19.72 13.39 -9.02
N LYS A 119 19.12 12.22 -9.24
CA LYS A 119 19.53 11.24 -10.24
C LYS A 119 18.70 11.40 -11.52
N ASP A 120 19.15 10.79 -12.61
CA ASP A 120 18.44 10.76 -13.89
C ASP A 120 17.32 9.72 -13.92
N ARG A 121 16.51 9.72 -14.98
CA ARG A 121 15.39 8.78 -15.15
C ARG A 121 15.86 7.31 -15.11
N SER A 122 17.00 7.00 -15.76
CA SER A 122 17.53 5.62 -15.82
C SER A 122 17.86 5.05 -14.44
N TYR A 123 18.38 5.87 -13.53
CA TYR A 123 18.59 5.44 -12.15
C TYR A 123 17.29 4.99 -11.48
N TYR A 124 16.21 5.75 -11.63
CA TYR A 124 14.93 5.38 -11.04
C TYR A 124 14.32 4.17 -11.73
N GLU A 125 14.41 4.06 -13.05
CA GLU A 125 13.91 2.89 -13.80
C GLU A 125 14.63 1.61 -13.36
N GLU A 126 15.97 1.65 -13.28
CA GLU A 126 16.78 0.51 -12.83
C GLU A 126 16.48 0.14 -11.39
N LEU A 127 16.41 1.12 -10.49
CA LEU A 127 16.21 0.87 -9.07
C LEU A 127 14.80 0.34 -8.78
N LEU A 128 13.75 0.95 -9.36
CA LEU A 128 12.38 0.52 -9.13
C LEU A 128 12.13 -0.89 -9.67
N GLY A 129 12.78 -1.31 -10.75
CA GLY A 129 12.70 -2.69 -11.25
C GLY A 129 13.23 -3.75 -10.27
N LYS A 130 13.96 -3.35 -9.23
CA LYS A 130 14.51 -4.23 -8.17
C LYS A 130 13.74 -4.15 -6.86
N LEU A 131 12.89 -3.13 -6.69
CA LEU A 131 12.14 -2.84 -5.46
C LEU A 131 10.70 -3.33 -5.56
N ASN A 132 10.03 -3.48 -4.43
CA ASN A 132 8.66 -3.97 -4.34
C ASN A 132 7.62 -2.87 -4.09
N GLY A 133 8.05 -1.62 -3.94
CA GLY A 133 7.20 -0.45 -3.74
C GLY A 133 8.01 0.75 -3.24
N VAL A 134 7.39 1.92 -3.21
CA VAL A 134 8.06 3.17 -2.77
C VAL A 134 7.24 3.94 -1.73
N LEU A 135 7.88 4.27 -0.61
CA LEU A 135 7.40 5.24 0.37
C LEU A 135 7.97 6.63 0.04
N ILE A 136 7.07 7.59 -0.16
CA ILE A 136 7.35 9.00 -0.39
C ILE A 136 7.06 9.74 0.93
N PRO A 137 8.09 10.11 1.72
CA PRO A 137 7.91 10.55 3.10
C PRO A 137 7.36 11.98 3.22
N GLY A 138 6.97 12.36 4.44
CA GLY A 138 6.69 13.75 4.77
C GLY A 138 7.97 14.61 4.82
N GLY A 139 7.81 15.93 4.82
CA GLY A 139 8.94 16.85 4.72
C GLY A 139 8.54 18.31 4.74
N ALA A 140 9.52 19.19 4.49
CA ALA A 140 9.32 20.64 4.45
C ALA A 140 10.09 21.29 3.28
N THR A 141 10.35 20.52 2.22
CA THR A 141 11.03 20.99 1.02
C THR A 141 10.05 21.65 0.05
N TYR A 142 10.56 22.48 -0.87
CA TYR A 142 9.77 23.09 -1.94
C TYR A 142 9.71 22.19 -3.17
N PHE A 143 8.59 22.23 -3.89
CA PHE A 143 8.40 21.45 -5.13
C PHE A 143 9.03 22.08 -6.38
N ASN A 144 9.67 23.25 -6.25
CA ASN A 144 10.33 23.96 -7.35
C ASN A 144 11.86 23.76 -7.40
N GLN A 145 12.42 22.91 -6.53
CA GLN A 145 13.85 22.61 -6.53
C GLN A 145 14.21 21.67 -7.69
N SER A 146 15.03 22.16 -8.62
CA SER A 146 15.54 21.36 -9.73
C SER A 146 16.39 20.19 -9.23
N ASN A 147 16.22 19.03 -9.86
CA ASN A 147 16.84 17.76 -9.49
C ASN A 147 16.56 17.41 -8.02
N GLY A 148 15.39 17.80 -7.53
CA GLY A 148 14.99 17.72 -6.13
C GLY A 148 14.00 16.61 -5.82
N TYR A 149 13.40 16.70 -4.64
CA TYR A 149 12.37 15.79 -4.14
C TYR A 149 11.20 15.61 -5.12
N ALA A 150 10.67 16.71 -5.65
CA ALA A 150 9.55 16.68 -6.58
C ALA A 150 9.90 16.07 -7.94
N ASP A 151 11.10 16.32 -8.46
CA ASP A 151 11.57 15.73 -9.73
C ASP A 151 11.77 14.22 -9.58
N ALA A 152 12.39 13.78 -8.48
CA ALA A 152 12.54 12.37 -8.16
C ALA A 152 11.17 11.68 -7.98
N GLY A 153 10.26 12.32 -7.24
CA GLY A 153 8.90 11.82 -7.06
C GLY A 153 8.12 11.76 -8.38
N GLN A 154 8.33 12.70 -9.30
CA GLN A 154 7.74 12.65 -10.64
C GLN A 154 8.24 11.44 -11.44
N HIS A 155 9.56 11.19 -11.46
CA HIS A 155 10.10 9.99 -12.09
C HIS A 155 9.49 8.72 -11.50
N ILE A 156 9.47 8.59 -10.17
CA ILE A 156 8.91 7.44 -9.46
C ILE A 156 7.43 7.24 -9.82
N TYR A 157 6.63 8.31 -9.78
CA TYR A 157 5.21 8.27 -10.10
C TYR A 157 4.96 7.78 -11.53
N GLU A 158 5.62 8.38 -12.51
CA GLU A 158 5.46 8.02 -13.92
C GLU A 158 5.94 6.58 -14.21
N ILE A 159 7.06 6.16 -13.64
CA ILE A 159 7.60 4.79 -13.82
C ILE A 159 6.66 3.77 -13.19
N ALA A 160 6.16 4.03 -11.98
CA ALA A 160 5.20 3.13 -11.34
C ALA A 160 3.87 3.07 -12.12
N GLN A 161 3.40 4.17 -12.70
CA GLN A 161 2.24 4.13 -13.60
C GLN A 161 2.52 3.23 -14.81
N GLN A 162 3.68 3.37 -15.45
CA GLN A 162 4.09 2.55 -16.59
C GLN A 162 4.16 1.05 -16.24
N MET A 163 4.70 0.70 -15.06
CA MET A 163 4.70 -0.69 -14.55
C MET A 163 3.28 -1.22 -14.41
N ASN A 164 2.41 -0.48 -13.71
CA ASN A 164 1.03 -0.91 -13.49
C ASN A 164 0.20 -0.97 -14.79
N ASP A 165 0.45 -0.06 -15.74
CA ASP A 165 -0.15 -0.10 -17.08
C ASP A 165 0.26 -1.35 -17.86
N ALA A 166 1.50 -1.82 -17.67
CA ALA A 166 2.02 -3.06 -18.23
C ALA A 166 1.57 -4.33 -17.49
N GLY A 167 0.76 -4.20 -16.43
CA GLY A 167 0.30 -5.31 -15.60
C GLY A 167 1.28 -5.73 -14.50
N ASP A 168 2.33 -4.96 -14.27
CA ASP A 168 3.31 -5.15 -13.21
C ASP A 168 2.92 -4.31 -11.97
N TYR A 169 2.50 -5.01 -10.91
CA TYR A 169 1.88 -4.39 -9.75
C TYR A 169 2.90 -3.64 -8.88
N PHE A 170 2.93 -2.31 -8.94
CA PHE A 170 3.94 -1.53 -8.20
C PHE A 170 3.32 -0.44 -7.31
N PRO A 171 3.30 -0.62 -5.98
CA PRO A 171 2.62 0.30 -5.07
C PRO A 171 3.47 1.51 -4.64
N ILE A 172 2.80 2.64 -4.41
CA ILE A 172 3.37 3.87 -3.84
C ILE A 172 2.56 4.28 -2.61
N PHE A 173 3.24 4.72 -1.56
CA PHE A 173 2.61 5.31 -0.37
C PHE A 173 3.18 6.70 -0.09
N GLY A 174 2.33 7.73 -0.07
CA GLY A 174 2.70 9.11 0.24
C GLY A 174 2.29 9.49 1.67
N THR A 175 3.20 10.07 2.45
CA THR A 175 2.92 10.59 3.80
C THR A 175 3.09 12.10 3.82
N CYS A 176 2.12 12.86 4.33
CA CYS A 176 2.16 14.32 4.47
C CYS A 176 2.60 15.01 3.16
N LEU A 177 3.81 15.59 3.10
CA LEU A 177 4.39 16.15 1.87
C LEU A 177 4.36 15.17 0.68
N GLY A 178 4.55 13.87 0.93
CA GLY A 178 4.43 12.85 -0.11
C GLY A 178 3.01 12.66 -0.63
N PHE A 179 2.00 12.75 0.23
CA PHE A 179 0.61 12.76 -0.18
C PHE A 179 0.29 14.01 -1.02
N GLU A 180 0.74 15.19 -0.59
CA GLU A 180 0.60 16.43 -1.35
C GLU A 180 1.25 16.31 -2.74
N LEU A 181 2.45 15.73 -2.81
CA LEU A 181 3.17 15.52 -4.07
C LEU A 181 2.40 14.60 -5.01
N LEU A 182 1.80 13.50 -4.54
CA LEU A 182 1.00 12.60 -5.37
C LEU A 182 -0.16 13.34 -6.07
N ILE A 183 -0.90 14.16 -5.31
CA ILE A 183 -2.02 14.92 -5.87
C ILE A 183 -1.54 16.02 -6.82
N ILE A 184 -0.44 16.71 -6.49
CA ILE A 184 0.15 17.73 -7.37
C ILE A 184 0.63 17.12 -8.70
N LEU A 185 1.27 15.95 -8.66
CA LEU A 185 1.70 15.23 -9.86
C LEU A 185 0.50 14.79 -10.70
N ALA A 186 -0.53 14.22 -10.07
CA ALA A 186 -1.78 13.87 -10.74
C ALA A 186 -2.46 15.10 -11.40
N SER A 187 -2.27 16.29 -10.82
CA SER A 187 -2.79 17.56 -11.34
C SER A 187 -1.95 18.17 -12.47
N GLY A 188 -0.86 17.49 -12.88
CA GLY A 188 0.05 17.94 -13.94
C GLY A 188 1.22 18.82 -13.49
N ARG A 189 1.41 18.99 -12.16
CA ARG A 189 2.49 19.78 -11.51
C ARG A 189 2.75 21.14 -12.17
N GLY A 190 2.21 22.20 -11.58
CA GLY A 190 2.42 23.57 -12.06
C GLY A 190 2.05 24.63 -11.03
N TYR A 191 2.05 25.90 -11.45
CA TYR A 191 1.58 27.02 -10.64
C TYR A 191 0.15 27.42 -11.04
N PRO A 192 -0.77 27.66 -10.09
CA PRO A 192 -0.62 27.39 -8.66
C PRO A 192 -0.55 25.89 -8.35
N GLU A 193 0.14 25.51 -7.29
CA GLU A 193 0.16 24.12 -6.81
C GLU A 193 -1.24 23.71 -6.36
N ASN A 194 -1.66 22.47 -6.66
CA ASN A 194 -2.98 21.98 -6.29
C ASN A 194 -3.07 21.61 -4.80
N ARG A 195 -3.04 22.61 -3.93
CA ARG A 195 -3.19 22.53 -2.48
C ARG A 195 -3.63 23.88 -1.92
N ILE A 196 -4.23 23.89 -0.74
CA ILE A 196 -4.59 25.11 -0.03
C ILE A 196 -3.74 25.28 1.23
N ARG A 197 -3.67 26.51 1.77
CA ARG A 197 -3.14 26.71 3.13
C ARG A 197 -4.13 26.18 4.16
N CYS A 198 -3.59 25.49 5.15
CA CYS A 198 -4.29 25.09 6.37
C CYS A 198 -3.26 25.12 7.51
N TYR A 199 -3.68 24.84 8.75
CA TYR A 199 -2.76 24.76 9.89
C TYR A 199 -3.19 23.62 10.79
N SER A 200 -2.46 22.50 10.74
CA SER A 200 -2.78 21.32 11.54
C SER A 200 -1.52 20.81 12.25
N TYR A 201 -1.45 21.07 13.55
CA TYR A 201 -0.32 20.69 14.42
C TYR A 201 -0.74 19.89 15.66
N SER A 202 -1.97 19.35 15.64
CA SER A 202 -2.60 18.59 16.72
C SER A 202 -2.64 17.08 16.40
N ASN A 203 -2.96 16.26 17.40
CA ASN A 203 -3.36 14.88 17.14
C ASN A 203 -4.87 14.85 16.91
N ILE A 204 -5.34 14.13 15.88
CA ILE A 204 -6.73 14.26 15.39
C ILE A 204 -7.27 12.87 15.00
N PRO A 205 -8.57 12.58 15.18
CA PRO A 205 -9.21 11.41 14.59
C PRO A 205 -9.44 11.56 13.09
N LEU A 206 -9.90 10.48 12.47
CA LEU A 206 -10.33 10.40 11.07
C LEU A 206 -11.85 10.34 10.99
N ASP A 207 -12.43 11.23 10.20
CA ASP A 207 -13.84 11.18 9.81
C ASP A 207 -13.96 10.38 8.51
N PHE A 208 -14.26 9.09 8.62
CA PHE A 208 -14.31 8.16 7.48
C PHE A 208 -15.47 8.44 6.53
N THR A 209 -15.27 8.19 5.23
CA THR A 209 -16.38 8.19 4.28
C THR A 209 -17.32 7.01 4.56
N LYS A 210 -18.59 7.15 4.19
CA LYS A 210 -19.62 6.10 4.40
C LYS A 210 -19.27 4.76 3.75
N ASP A 211 -18.44 4.78 2.72
CA ASP A 211 -18.07 3.63 1.90
C ASP A 211 -16.61 3.18 2.11
N VAL A 212 -15.99 3.59 3.22
CA VAL A 212 -14.59 3.27 3.57
C VAL A 212 -14.29 1.78 3.52
N HIS A 213 -15.23 0.90 3.92
CA HIS A 213 -15.07 -0.55 3.86
C HIS A 213 -15.01 -1.14 2.45
N SER A 214 -15.27 -0.34 1.42
CA SER A 214 -15.06 -0.74 0.01
C SER A 214 -13.72 -0.26 -0.56
N SER A 215 -12.93 0.48 0.21
CA SER A 215 -11.61 0.97 -0.20
C SER A 215 -10.56 -0.15 -0.12
N LYS A 216 -9.49 -0.06 -0.91
CA LYS A 216 -8.34 -0.97 -0.84
C LYS A 216 -7.67 -0.87 0.54
N MET A 217 -7.49 0.35 1.04
CA MET A 217 -6.78 0.66 2.28
C MET A 217 -7.50 0.19 3.54
N PHE A 218 -8.84 0.14 3.57
CA PHE A 218 -9.59 -0.09 4.81
C PHE A 218 -10.56 -1.27 4.77
N LYS A 219 -10.83 -1.89 3.61
CA LYS A 219 -11.74 -3.06 3.52
C LYS A 219 -11.37 -4.25 4.42
N GLU A 220 -10.08 -4.38 4.75
CA GLU A 220 -9.53 -5.47 5.57
C GLU A 220 -8.93 -4.93 6.88
N ALA A 221 -9.21 -3.66 7.22
CA ALA A 221 -8.78 -3.07 8.48
C ALA A 221 -9.48 -3.77 9.66
N PRO A 222 -8.76 -4.08 10.75
CA PRO A 222 -9.40 -4.53 11.98
C PRO A 222 -10.39 -3.49 12.51
N GLU A 223 -11.58 -3.92 12.93
CA GLU A 223 -12.64 -3.03 13.42
C GLU A 223 -12.20 -2.17 14.61
N ASP A 224 -11.35 -2.72 15.48
CA ASP A 224 -10.78 -1.98 16.60
C ASP A 224 -9.79 -0.90 16.15
N VAL A 225 -9.02 -1.12 15.08
CA VAL A 225 -8.17 -0.09 14.46
C VAL A 225 -9.03 1.03 13.88
N LEU A 226 -10.10 0.70 13.15
CA LEU A 226 -11.03 1.69 12.60
C LEU A 226 -11.68 2.52 13.70
N TYR A 227 -12.16 1.87 14.76
CA TYR A 227 -12.73 2.55 15.92
C TYR A 227 -11.75 3.53 16.56
N LEU A 228 -10.49 3.13 16.76
CA LEU A 228 -9.46 4.00 17.35
C LEU A 228 -9.14 5.19 16.44
N LEU A 229 -9.03 4.97 15.13
CA LEU A 229 -8.80 6.05 14.17
C LEU A 229 -9.96 7.03 14.13
N GLU A 230 -11.19 6.57 14.27
CA GLU A 230 -12.39 7.41 14.21
C GLU A 230 -12.67 8.19 15.52
N ASN A 231 -12.32 7.62 16.67
CA ASN A 231 -12.80 8.12 17.97
C ASN A 231 -11.70 8.67 18.89
N GLU A 232 -10.41 8.52 18.55
CA GLU A 232 -9.31 9.00 19.38
C GLU A 232 -8.38 9.96 18.62
N ASP A 233 -7.77 10.90 19.34
CA ASP A 233 -6.76 11.84 18.83
C ASP A 233 -5.41 11.10 18.60
N VAL A 234 -5.38 10.19 17.64
CA VAL A 234 -4.26 9.25 17.42
C VAL A 234 -3.42 9.56 16.19
N THR A 235 -3.91 10.37 15.24
CA THR A 235 -3.14 10.70 14.03
C THR A 235 -2.34 11.99 14.21
N VAL A 236 -1.01 11.92 14.04
CA VAL A 236 -0.13 13.07 14.26
C VAL A 236 -0.14 13.99 13.03
N ASN A 237 -0.71 15.19 13.16
CA ASN A 237 -0.68 16.20 12.10
C ASN A 237 0.42 17.24 12.35
N ALA A 238 1.13 17.60 11.29
CA ALA A 238 2.23 18.58 11.36
C ALA A 238 2.45 19.25 10.00
N HIS A 239 1.40 19.86 9.44
CA HIS A 239 1.38 20.42 8.09
C HIS A 239 0.72 21.81 8.05
N GLN A 240 1.09 22.57 7.02
CA GLN A 240 0.57 23.94 6.76
C GLN A 240 -0.11 24.07 5.39
N PHE A 241 -0.27 22.93 4.71
CA PHE A 241 -0.99 22.83 3.46
C PHE A 241 -1.83 21.56 3.48
N CYS A 242 -2.97 21.62 2.80
CA CYS A 242 -3.95 20.57 2.76
C CYS A 242 -4.49 20.40 1.35
N ILE A 243 -5.04 19.21 1.09
CA ILE A 243 -5.87 18.94 -0.09
C ILE A 243 -7.33 18.88 0.37
N VAL A 244 -8.22 19.57 -0.35
CA VAL A 244 -9.68 19.54 -0.14
C VAL A 244 -10.41 18.99 -1.35
N ASP A 245 -11.71 18.70 -1.24
CA ASP A 245 -12.49 18.15 -2.35
C ASP A 245 -12.46 19.08 -3.58
N GLU A 246 -12.47 20.41 -3.37
CA GLU A 246 -12.36 21.40 -4.45
C GLU A 246 -11.06 21.25 -5.25
N ASN A 247 -9.95 20.85 -4.62
CA ASN A 247 -8.69 20.58 -5.31
C ASN A 247 -8.80 19.38 -6.26
N LEU A 248 -9.54 18.33 -5.87
CA LEU A 248 -9.75 17.18 -6.75
C LEU A 248 -10.73 17.52 -7.87
N ILE A 249 -11.79 18.27 -7.57
CA ILE A 249 -12.80 18.69 -8.55
C ILE A 249 -12.18 19.59 -9.61
N SER A 250 -11.38 20.59 -9.22
CA SER A 250 -10.82 21.58 -10.16
C SER A 250 -9.86 20.96 -11.19
N HIS A 251 -9.28 19.80 -10.88
CA HIS A 251 -8.36 19.06 -11.76
C HIS A 251 -8.97 17.77 -12.33
N ASN A 252 -10.29 17.56 -12.19
CA ASN A 252 -11.00 16.36 -12.64
C ASN A 252 -10.45 15.03 -12.07
N LEU A 253 -9.92 15.07 -10.85
CA LEU A 253 -9.25 13.93 -10.20
C LEU A 253 -10.20 13.05 -9.38
N THR A 254 -11.47 13.40 -9.28
CA THR A 254 -12.47 12.69 -8.46
C THR A 254 -12.76 11.26 -8.95
N HIS A 255 -12.44 10.93 -10.20
CA HIS A 255 -12.52 9.57 -10.73
C HIS A 255 -11.22 8.77 -10.53
N ASP A 256 -10.09 9.46 -10.43
CA ASP A 256 -8.77 8.83 -10.27
C ASP A 256 -8.44 8.57 -8.80
N TRP A 257 -8.91 9.46 -7.91
CA TRP A 257 -8.62 9.41 -6.49
C TRP A 257 -9.90 9.28 -5.67
N ARG A 258 -9.94 8.21 -4.88
CA ARG A 258 -10.97 7.97 -3.89
C ARG A 258 -10.55 8.57 -2.55
N VAL A 259 -11.33 9.52 -2.06
CA VAL A 259 -11.22 10.00 -0.67
C VAL A 259 -11.79 8.94 0.27
N THR A 260 -11.08 8.67 1.37
CA THR A 260 -11.48 7.63 2.34
C THR A 260 -11.66 8.18 3.75
N SER A 261 -11.06 9.31 4.09
CA SER A 261 -11.35 10.03 5.34
C SER A 261 -11.00 11.51 5.26
N TYR A 262 -11.53 12.26 6.20
CA TYR A 262 -11.27 13.67 6.42
C TYR A 262 -10.79 13.94 7.85
N SER A 263 -10.20 15.10 8.06
CA SER A 263 -9.98 15.69 9.39
C SER A 263 -10.21 17.20 9.30
N ASN A 264 -10.28 17.89 10.45
CA ASN A 264 -10.37 19.35 10.48
C ASN A 264 -9.06 19.92 11.02
N ASP A 265 -8.54 20.99 10.41
CA ASP A 265 -7.36 21.68 10.91
C ASP A 265 -7.68 22.49 12.18
N ASP A 266 -6.67 23.15 12.77
CA ASP A 266 -6.82 23.91 14.01
C ASP A 266 -7.74 25.16 13.86
N ASN A 267 -8.13 25.52 12.62
CA ASN A 267 -9.05 26.61 12.29
C ASN A 267 -10.40 26.12 11.71
N GLY A 268 -10.65 24.82 11.68
CA GLY A 268 -11.88 24.23 11.15
C GLY A 268 -11.93 24.02 9.64
N VAL A 269 -10.81 24.13 8.92
CA VAL A 269 -10.71 23.71 7.52
C VAL A 269 -10.80 22.19 7.45
N ARG A 270 -11.89 21.68 6.86
CA ARG A 270 -12.03 20.25 6.58
C ARG A 270 -11.14 19.88 5.40
N PHE A 271 -10.21 18.96 5.63
CA PHE A 271 -9.26 18.49 4.62
C PHE A 271 -9.31 16.97 4.46
N ILE A 272 -8.86 16.51 3.31
CA ILE A 272 -8.74 15.09 2.99
C ILE A 272 -7.57 14.51 3.78
N ALA A 273 -7.85 13.56 4.68
CA ALA A 273 -6.84 12.95 5.54
C ALA A 273 -6.24 11.67 4.93
N THR A 274 -7.04 10.91 4.16
CA THR A 274 -6.57 9.72 3.44
C THR A 274 -7.19 9.58 2.05
N VAL A 275 -6.39 9.13 1.08
CA VAL A 275 -6.80 8.82 -0.29
C VAL A 275 -6.19 7.53 -0.80
N GLU A 276 -6.83 6.97 -1.83
CA GLU A 276 -6.25 5.90 -2.65
C GLU A 276 -6.60 6.12 -4.13
N HIS A 277 -5.70 5.73 -5.02
CA HIS A 277 -5.98 5.76 -6.45
C HIS A 277 -6.94 4.62 -6.82
N THR A 278 -7.94 4.90 -7.66
CA THR A 278 -8.97 3.94 -8.06
C THR A 278 -8.37 2.81 -8.90
N ARG A 279 -7.54 3.16 -9.89
CA ARG A 279 -6.78 2.23 -10.74
C ARG A 279 -5.49 1.70 -10.10
N TYR A 280 -4.49 2.56 -9.87
CA TYR A 280 -3.17 2.15 -9.40
C TYR A 280 -3.13 1.84 -7.89
N PRO A 281 -2.16 1.06 -7.40
CA PRO A 281 -1.96 0.84 -5.97
C PRO A 281 -1.19 1.99 -5.32
N PHE A 282 -1.70 3.22 -5.51
CA PHE A 282 -1.13 4.44 -4.93
C PHE A 282 -2.00 4.92 -3.79
N TYR A 283 -1.35 5.27 -2.68
CA TYR A 283 -2.00 5.54 -1.41
C TYR A 283 -1.42 6.81 -0.79
N GLY A 284 -2.23 7.56 -0.06
CA GLY A 284 -1.78 8.80 0.57
C GLY A 284 -2.45 9.04 1.91
N VAL A 285 -1.66 9.50 2.88
CA VAL A 285 -2.13 9.97 4.20
C VAL A 285 -1.53 11.34 4.49
N GLN A 286 -2.32 12.29 4.97
CA GLN A 286 -1.86 13.66 5.26
C GLN A 286 -1.14 13.77 6.61
N PHE A 287 -1.48 12.90 7.57
CA PHE A 287 -0.84 12.79 8.87
C PHE A 287 0.43 11.91 8.82
N HIS A 288 1.05 11.68 9.97
CA HIS A 288 2.32 10.99 10.13
C HIS A 288 2.22 9.71 10.98
N PRO A 289 1.91 8.55 10.37
CA PRO A 289 1.82 7.29 11.10
C PRO A 289 3.11 6.90 11.85
N GLU A 290 4.27 7.28 11.30
CA GLU A 290 5.58 6.87 11.81
C GLU A 290 5.91 7.51 13.17
N LYS A 291 5.33 8.67 13.48
CA LYS A 291 5.76 9.49 14.63
C LYS A 291 5.36 8.89 15.96
N SER A 292 4.18 8.29 16.04
CA SER A 292 3.63 7.73 17.28
C SER A 292 4.56 6.71 17.94
N SER A 293 5.31 5.97 17.14
CA SER A 293 6.23 4.92 17.60
C SER A 293 7.68 5.37 17.72
N PHE A 294 8.11 6.37 16.95
CA PHE A 294 9.54 6.60 16.72
C PHE A 294 10.05 8.02 16.97
N GLU A 295 9.18 9.02 17.15
CA GLU A 295 9.58 10.42 17.34
C GLU A 295 9.13 10.99 18.69
N TRP A 296 10.06 11.30 19.58
CA TRP A 296 9.81 11.62 21.00
C TRP A 296 10.09 13.08 21.37
N LYS A 297 9.96 14.02 20.42
CA LYS A 297 10.47 15.39 20.62
C LYS A 297 9.58 16.08 21.64
N LEU A 298 10.09 16.35 22.85
CA LEU A 298 9.29 16.90 23.97
C LEU A 298 8.52 18.18 23.64
N SER A 299 9.06 19.04 22.77
CA SER A 299 8.36 20.27 22.34
C SER A 299 7.18 19.99 21.39
N LYS A 300 6.96 18.74 21.01
CA LYS A 300 5.89 18.26 20.14
C LYS A 300 5.07 17.26 20.97
N LYS A 301 3.76 17.51 21.09
CA LYS A 301 2.86 16.66 21.88
C LYS A 301 2.31 15.51 21.04
N TYR A 302 3.20 14.72 20.43
CA TYR A 302 2.79 13.60 19.58
C TYR A 302 2.07 12.52 20.41
N ALA A 303 1.08 11.88 19.80
CA ALA A 303 0.35 10.78 20.44
C ALA A 303 1.25 9.54 20.58
N HIS A 304 1.46 9.08 21.82
CA HIS A 304 2.29 7.92 22.14
C HIS A 304 1.52 6.82 22.91
N SER A 305 0.19 6.92 22.98
CA SER A 305 -0.62 5.88 23.62
C SER A 305 -0.47 4.56 22.86
N ILE A 306 -0.71 3.43 23.53
CA ILE A 306 -0.70 2.12 22.87
C ILE A 306 -1.73 2.06 21.73
N ASN A 307 -2.84 2.78 21.87
CA ASN A 307 -3.85 2.93 20.83
C ASN A 307 -3.28 3.67 19.62
N ALA A 308 -2.54 4.77 19.82
CA ALA A 308 -1.88 5.49 18.75
C ALA A 308 -0.83 4.63 18.04
N VAL A 309 0.00 3.91 18.79
CA VAL A 309 0.99 2.99 18.20
C VAL A 309 0.31 1.91 17.36
N LYS A 310 -0.74 1.28 17.90
CA LYS A 310 -1.47 0.20 17.22
C LYS A 310 -2.19 0.69 15.97
N SER A 311 -2.94 1.79 16.06
CA SER A 311 -3.73 2.29 14.94
C SER A 311 -2.87 2.85 13.82
N ASN A 312 -1.73 3.48 14.13
CA ASN A 312 -0.84 4.03 13.09
C ASN A 312 0.04 2.96 12.43
N ARG A 313 0.44 1.90 13.15
CA ARG A 313 1.19 0.77 12.53
C ARG A 313 0.44 0.13 11.37
N TYR A 314 -0.90 0.13 11.44
CA TYR A 314 -1.76 -0.44 10.40
C TYR A 314 -1.41 0.04 8.99
N PHE A 315 -1.11 1.33 8.81
CA PHE A 315 -0.84 1.90 7.48
C PHE A 315 0.38 1.29 6.82
N MET A 316 1.44 1.03 7.58
CA MET A 316 2.64 0.42 7.06
C MET A 316 2.52 -1.11 6.94
N ASP A 317 1.79 -1.76 7.84
CA ASP A 317 1.43 -3.19 7.68
C ASP A 317 0.62 -3.40 6.39
N PHE A 318 -0.35 -2.52 6.11
CA PHE A 318 -1.10 -2.48 4.86
C PHE A 318 -0.18 -2.25 3.66
N PHE A 319 0.66 -1.22 3.69
CA PHE A 319 1.52 -0.91 2.54
C PHE A 319 2.51 -2.02 2.24
N VAL A 320 3.17 -2.59 3.26
CA VAL A 320 4.07 -3.73 3.06
C VAL A 320 3.32 -4.93 2.47
N LYS A 321 2.07 -5.19 2.90
CA LYS A 321 1.23 -6.22 2.28
C LYS A 321 0.96 -5.96 0.80
N GLU A 322 0.73 -4.72 0.39
CA GLU A 322 0.62 -4.37 -1.04
C GLU A 322 1.93 -4.65 -1.79
N CYS A 323 3.07 -4.31 -1.19
CA CYS A 323 4.39 -4.56 -1.78
C CYS A 323 4.70 -6.05 -1.98
N ARG A 324 4.12 -6.95 -1.16
CA ARG A 324 4.31 -8.40 -1.34
C ARG A 324 3.66 -8.98 -2.61
N LYS A 325 2.87 -8.19 -3.35
CA LYS A 325 2.12 -8.62 -4.54
C LYS A 325 2.92 -8.58 -5.85
N ASN A 326 4.14 -8.04 -5.85
CA ASN A 326 5.06 -8.19 -6.97
C ASN A 326 6.33 -8.98 -6.57
N LEU A 327 7.01 -9.51 -7.59
CA LEU A 327 8.14 -10.42 -7.44
C LEU A 327 9.48 -9.77 -7.86
N HIS A 328 9.54 -8.44 -7.89
CA HIS A 328 10.78 -7.71 -8.13
C HIS A 328 11.84 -8.11 -7.12
N SER A 329 13.07 -8.22 -7.61
CA SER A 329 14.23 -8.62 -6.83
C SER A 329 15.51 -8.10 -7.47
N PHE A 330 16.54 -7.94 -6.65
CA PHE A 330 17.91 -7.76 -7.12
C PHE A 330 18.42 -9.05 -7.78
N ALA A 331 19.37 -8.93 -8.71
CA ALA A 331 19.91 -10.09 -9.43
C ALA A 331 20.66 -11.06 -8.49
N SER A 332 21.17 -10.57 -7.37
CA SER A 332 21.80 -11.39 -6.33
C SER A 332 21.75 -10.72 -4.96
N GLN A 333 21.93 -11.50 -3.89
CA GLN A 333 22.10 -10.98 -2.54
C GLN A 333 23.32 -10.06 -2.42
N ALA A 334 24.38 -10.31 -3.20
CA ALA A 334 25.57 -9.48 -3.22
C ALA A 334 25.28 -8.09 -3.79
N GLU A 335 24.45 -8.01 -4.83
CA GLU A 335 23.96 -6.74 -5.36
C GLU A 335 23.04 -6.05 -4.34
N GLU A 336 22.04 -6.76 -3.80
CA GLU A 336 21.12 -6.21 -2.78
C GLU A 336 21.88 -5.55 -1.62
N ASN A 337 22.91 -6.23 -1.12
CA ASN A 337 23.74 -5.76 0.01
C ASN A 337 24.45 -4.43 -0.28
N GLN A 338 24.55 -3.97 -1.52
CA GLN A 338 25.12 -2.67 -1.87
C GLN A 338 24.12 -1.52 -1.67
N TYR A 339 22.82 -1.81 -1.70
CA TYR A 339 21.76 -0.79 -1.72
C TYR A 339 21.04 -0.63 -0.39
N VAL A 340 21.01 -1.67 0.45
CA VAL A 340 20.22 -1.66 1.69
C VAL A 340 20.65 -0.57 2.67
N ILE A 341 19.67 -0.06 3.42
CA ILE A 341 19.86 1.00 4.42
C ILE A 341 20.89 0.64 5.51
N TYR A 342 21.17 -0.66 5.70
CA TYR A 342 22.14 -1.16 6.67
C TYR A 342 23.58 -0.72 6.41
N ASN A 343 23.88 -0.23 5.21
CA ASN A 343 25.19 0.37 4.88
C ASN A 343 25.36 1.80 5.42
N TYR A 344 24.31 2.40 5.98
CA TYR A 344 24.29 3.78 6.42
C TYR A 344 24.10 3.88 7.92
N GLU A 345 24.79 4.82 8.55
CA GLU A 345 24.65 5.12 9.98
C GLU A 345 23.80 6.38 10.17
N PRO A 346 22.68 6.32 10.91
CA PRO A 346 21.89 7.50 11.16
C PRO A 346 22.54 8.36 12.26
N LYS A 347 22.59 9.68 12.06
CA LYS A 347 23.06 10.61 13.10
C LYS A 347 21.93 10.95 14.07
N PHE A 348 22.25 11.09 15.36
CA PHE A 348 21.31 11.55 16.39
C PHE A 348 21.09 13.07 16.26
N THR A 349 20.07 13.47 15.51
CA THR A 349 19.76 14.88 15.22
C THR A 349 18.81 15.51 16.24
N GLY A 350 18.16 14.72 17.10
CA GLY A 350 17.30 15.20 18.17
C GLY A 350 18.02 16.10 19.17
N VAL A 351 19.28 15.77 19.50
CA VAL A 351 20.14 16.61 20.37
C VAL A 351 20.43 17.99 19.78
N LEU A 352 20.36 18.10 18.45
CA LEU A 352 20.53 19.34 17.72
C LEU A 352 19.21 20.12 17.59
N GLY A 353 18.11 19.70 18.21
CA GLY A 353 16.83 20.38 18.09
C GLY A 353 16.08 20.13 16.77
N SER A 354 16.51 19.16 15.96
CA SER A 354 15.79 18.65 14.78
C SER A 354 14.35 18.27 15.11
N ALA A 355 13.45 18.25 14.12
CA ALA A 355 12.11 17.68 14.28
C ALA A 355 12.15 16.16 14.45
N TYR A 356 13.23 15.52 14.01
CA TYR A 356 13.45 14.07 14.03
C TYR A 356 14.53 13.68 15.04
N HIS A 357 14.43 12.51 15.65
CA HIS A 357 15.45 11.98 16.56
C HIS A 357 16.70 11.59 15.80
N GLN A 358 16.54 10.88 14.70
CA GLN A 358 17.62 10.36 13.90
C GLN A 358 17.36 10.63 12.42
N CYS A 359 18.42 11.00 11.70
CA CYS A 359 18.39 11.16 10.25
C CYS A 359 19.54 10.38 9.63
N TYR A 360 19.23 9.64 8.56
CA TYR A 360 20.23 9.18 7.60
C TYR A 360 20.55 10.34 6.67
N PHE A 361 21.83 10.63 6.47
CA PHE A 361 22.29 11.68 5.57
C PHE A 361 23.03 11.06 4.40
N PHE A 362 22.86 11.64 3.21
CA PHE A 362 23.42 11.11 1.97
C PHE A 362 24.27 12.17 1.25
N GLU A 363 25.44 11.71 0.83
CA GLU A 363 26.47 12.40 0.06
C GLU A 363 25.93 12.94 -1.29
N PRO A 364 26.65 13.86 -1.97
CA PRO A 364 26.03 14.81 -2.90
C PRO A 364 25.39 14.17 -4.13
N ARG A 365 24.31 14.80 -4.60
CA ARG A 365 23.60 14.50 -5.85
C ARG A 365 24.60 14.14 -6.97
N GLY A 366 24.53 12.92 -7.47
CA GLY A 366 25.29 12.53 -8.67
C GLY A 366 26.73 12.03 -8.49
N ALA A 367 27.32 11.96 -7.28
CA ALA A 367 28.62 11.31 -7.14
C ALA A 367 28.43 9.78 -7.06
N VAL A 368 28.59 9.09 -8.19
CA VAL A 368 28.93 7.66 -8.19
C VAL A 368 30.33 7.58 -7.63
N THR A 369 30.50 7.23 -6.36
CA THR A 369 31.78 6.71 -5.91
C THR A 369 31.94 5.34 -6.56
N SER A 370 32.57 5.34 -7.73
CA SER A 370 33.27 4.17 -8.25
C SER A 370 34.44 3.90 -7.31
N THR A 371 34.17 3.27 -6.18
CA THR A 371 35.23 2.70 -5.36
C THR A 371 35.74 1.45 -6.06
N LYS A 372 37.03 1.54 -6.40
CA LYS A 372 37.89 0.55 -7.06
C LYS A 372 37.89 -0.82 -6.38
#